data_AF-A0A933BQ52-F1
#
_entry.id   AF-A0A933BQ52-F1
#
_cell.length_a   1.000
_cell.length_b   1.000
_cell.length_c   1.000
_cell.angle_alpha   90.00
_cell.angle_beta   90.00
_cell.angle_gamma   90.00
#
_symmetry.space_group_name_H-M   'P 1'
#
loop_
_entity.id
_entity.type
_entity.pdbx_description
1 polymer ?
#
loop_
_entity_poly.entity_id
_entity_poly.type
_entity_poly.pdbx_seq_one_letter_code
_entity_poly.pdbx_strand_id
1 'polypeptide(L)'
;IGNDIMYGASAEDIVADLEAIFEKLRGLGADILATPIPEVFENDFGEFYFRCLRFLFYPRSSVDRERAAGAVRRINRFLNDSEKERGIRLIRGLDRYCGFDKIHYDYLQMHRVWSEISREIFRVLEVEPPPALDPLSMAASLGSNLVRLFFSDMVPLVKKNPEFY
;
A
#
# COMPACT_ATOMS: atom_id res chain seq x y z
N ILE A 1 -3.25 3.20 -5.24
CA ILE A 1 -2.40 4.30 -5.73
C ILE A 1 -1.42 3.84 -6.81
N GLY A 2 -0.43 2.99 -6.52
CA GLY A 2 0.59 2.60 -7.53
C GLY A 2 0.01 1.91 -8.78
N ASN A 3 -0.98 1.05 -8.61
CA ASN A 3 -1.68 0.41 -9.73
C ASN A 3 -2.43 1.42 -10.61
N ASP A 4 -3.10 2.40 -10.00
CA ASP A 4 -3.90 3.41 -10.70
C ASP A 4 -3.02 4.22 -11.67
N ILE A 5 -1.83 4.61 -11.22
CA ILE A 5 -0.81 5.25 -12.06
C ILE A 5 -0.48 4.36 -13.26
N MET A 6 -0.19 3.07 -13.01
CA MET A 6 0.18 2.14 -14.07
C MET A 6 -0.98 1.80 -15.03
N TYR A 7 -2.23 1.90 -14.59
CA TYR A 7 -3.41 1.78 -15.45
C TYR A 7 -3.76 3.06 -16.20
N GLY A 8 -3.01 4.15 -15.99
CA GLY A 8 -3.11 5.37 -16.77
C GLY A 8 -4.01 6.45 -16.17
N ALA A 9 -4.48 6.29 -14.93
CA ALA A 9 -5.16 7.36 -14.21
C ALA A 9 -4.24 8.58 -14.09
N SER A 10 -4.82 9.79 -14.22
CA SER A 10 -4.04 11.02 -14.04
C SER A 10 -3.70 11.21 -12.57
N ALA A 11 -2.61 11.93 -12.30
CA ALA A 11 -2.25 12.25 -10.91
C ALA A 11 -3.32 13.14 -10.26
N GLU A 12 -3.94 14.00 -11.06
CA GLU A 12 -5.02 14.90 -10.69
C GLU A 12 -6.26 14.13 -10.25
N ASP A 13 -6.68 13.11 -11.00
CA ASP A 13 -7.82 12.26 -10.64
C ASP A 13 -7.54 11.50 -9.34
N ILE A 14 -6.36 10.91 -9.21
CA ILE A 14 -5.96 10.19 -7.99
C ILE A 14 -5.94 11.12 -6.77
N VAL A 15 -5.42 12.34 -6.93
CA VAL A 15 -5.40 13.34 -5.84
C VAL A 15 -6.82 13.75 -5.46
N ALA A 16 -7.70 13.98 -6.42
CA ALA A 16 -9.10 14.31 -6.16
C ALA A 16 -9.83 13.16 -5.43
N ASP A 17 -9.59 11.92 -5.83
CA ASP A 17 -10.14 10.74 -5.15
C ASP A 17 -9.61 10.60 -3.72
N LEU A 18 -8.31 10.79 -3.51
CA LEU A 18 -7.71 10.77 -2.17
C LEU A 18 -8.28 11.88 -1.29
N GLU A 19 -8.43 13.09 -1.81
CA GLU A 19 -9.07 14.19 -1.10
C GLU A 19 -10.49 13.81 -0.69
N ALA A 20 -11.30 13.30 -1.61
CA ALA A 20 -12.67 12.87 -1.30
C ALA A 20 -12.72 11.74 -0.25
N ILE A 21 -11.77 10.80 -0.27
CA ILE A 21 -11.65 9.74 0.73
C ILE A 21 -11.31 10.34 2.10
N PHE A 22 -10.31 11.23 2.17
CA PHE A 22 -9.90 11.84 3.42
C PHE A 22 -11.01 12.68 4.05
N GLU A 23 -11.74 13.45 3.24
CA GLU A 23 -12.90 14.22 3.70
C GLU A 23 -13.99 13.32 4.28
N LYS A 24 -14.31 12.20 3.61
CA LYS A 24 -15.29 11.23 4.10
C LYS A 24 -14.84 10.57 5.41
N LEU A 25 -13.61 10.08 5.48
CA LEU A 25 -13.07 9.44 6.68
C LEU A 25 -13.02 10.40 7.87
N ARG A 26 -12.64 11.66 7.62
CA ARG A 26 -12.66 12.70 8.65
C ARG A 26 -14.08 13.03 9.10
N GLY A 27 -15.04 13.06 8.19
CA GLY A 27 -16.47 13.19 8.53
C GLY A 27 -17.00 12.08 9.44
N LEU A 28 -16.34 10.92 9.45
CA LEU A 28 -16.61 9.79 10.35
C LEU A 28 -15.81 9.83 11.66
N GLY A 29 -14.97 10.85 11.87
CA GLY A 29 -14.09 10.95 13.03
C GLY A 29 -12.95 9.92 13.03
N ALA A 30 -12.55 9.42 11.85
CA ALA A 30 -11.49 8.43 11.75
C ALA A 30 -10.09 9.05 11.81
N ASP A 31 -9.16 8.35 12.46
CA ASP A 31 -7.73 8.60 12.31
C ASP A 31 -7.24 8.03 10.98
N ILE A 32 -6.59 8.88 10.17
CA ILE A 32 -6.17 8.51 8.81
C ILE A 32 -4.66 8.28 8.80
N LEU A 33 -4.25 7.03 8.58
CA LEU A 33 -2.88 6.66 8.31
C LEU A 33 -2.72 6.27 6.84
N ALA A 34 -1.69 6.77 6.19
CA ALA A 34 -1.38 6.46 4.80
C ALA A 34 0.11 6.17 4.61
N THR A 35 0.42 5.33 3.61
CA THR A 35 1.80 5.09 3.18
C THR A 35 2.07 5.90 1.92
N PRO A 36 3.11 6.76 1.87
CA PRO A 36 3.53 7.38 0.63
C PRO A 36 4.03 6.31 -0.35
N ILE A 37 4.01 6.64 -1.64
CA ILE A 37 4.62 5.78 -2.65
C ILE A 37 6.15 5.84 -2.47
N PRO A 38 6.89 4.72 -2.55
CA PRO A 38 8.34 4.71 -2.36
C PRO A 38 9.11 5.72 -3.24
N GLU A 39 10.07 6.44 -2.66
CA GLU A 39 10.87 7.47 -3.35
C GLU A 39 11.73 6.93 -4.51
N VAL A 40 12.03 5.63 -4.50
CA VAL A 40 12.74 4.96 -5.61
C VAL A 40 12.02 5.18 -6.95
N PHE A 41 10.69 5.31 -6.94
CA PHE A 41 9.90 5.62 -8.13
C PHE A 41 9.97 7.09 -8.57
N GLU A 42 10.46 7.99 -7.72
CA GLU A 42 10.67 9.40 -8.07
C GLU A 42 12.04 9.65 -8.70
N ASN A 43 13.09 9.01 -8.17
CA ASN A 43 14.46 9.48 -8.35
C ASN A 43 15.41 8.47 -9.03
N ASP A 44 15.21 7.15 -8.87
CA ASP A 44 16.25 6.15 -9.22
C ASP A 44 15.69 4.87 -9.87
N PHE A 45 14.50 4.95 -10.46
CA PHE A 45 13.95 3.81 -11.18
C PHE A 45 14.56 3.74 -12.59
N GLY A 46 15.41 2.75 -12.84
CA GLY A 46 16.06 2.60 -14.15
C GLY A 46 15.04 2.30 -15.27
N GLU A 47 15.24 2.91 -16.46
CA GLU A 47 14.34 2.76 -17.61
C GLU A 47 14.17 1.30 -18.05
N PHE A 48 15.27 0.55 -18.11
CA PHE A 48 15.23 -0.88 -18.42
C PHE A 48 14.35 -1.65 -17.44
N TYR A 49 14.54 -1.38 -16.15
CA TYR A 49 13.83 -2.03 -15.06
C TYR A 49 12.34 -1.71 -15.09
N PHE A 50 11.99 -0.44 -15.30
CA PHE A 50 10.62 0.01 -15.49
C PHE A 50 9.93 -0.71 -16.64
N ARG A 51 10.60 -0.83 -17.79
CA ARG A 51 10.05 -1.51 -18.97
C ARG A 51 9.82 -2.99 -18.69
N CYS A 52 10.73 -3.67 -18.00
CA CYS A 52 10.55 -5.07 -17.60
C CYS A 52 9.33 -5.25 -16.68
N LEU A 53 9.19 -4.40 -15.66
CA LEU A 53 8.07 -4.49 -14.72
C LEU A 53 6.74 -4.12 -15.36
N ARG A 54 6.70 -3.05 -16.17
CA ARG A 54 5.51 -2.71 -16.95
C ARG A 54 5.11 -3.85 -17.87
N PHE A 55 6.06 -4.48 -18.55
CA PHE A 55 5.76 -5.62 -19.42
C PHE A 55 5.18 -6.81 -18.65
N LEU A 56 5.74 -7.14 -17.47
CA LEU A 56 5.32 -8.29 -16.68
C LEU A 56 3.99 -8.07 -15.95
N PHE A 57 3.84 -6.92 -15.28
CA PHE A 57 2.71 -6.66 -14.38
C PHE A 57 1.60 -5.82 -15.02
N TYR A 58 1.92 -5.00 -16.04
CA TYR A 58 0.98 -4.06 -16.65
C TYR A 58 1.10 -4.08 -18.19
N PRO A 59 0.94 -5.23 -18.87
CA PRO A 59 1.27 -5.40 -20.29
C PRO A 59 0.47 -4.49 -21.23
N ARG A 60 -0.70 -3.99 -20.79
CA ARG A 60 -1.56 -3.06 -21.55
C ARG A 60 -1.33 -1.60 -21.23
N SER A 61 -0.46 -1.29 -20.27
CA SER A 61 -0.16 0.08 -19.87
C SER A 61 0.64 0.79 -20.94
N SER A 62 0.18 1.98 -21.35
CA SER A 62 0.94 2.89 -22.22
C SER A 62 1.77 3.92 -21.42
N VAL A 63 1.77 3.83 -20.09
CA VAL A 63 2.43 4.79 -19.21
C VAL A 63 3.93 4.60 -19.30
N ASP A 64 4.63 5.66 -19.67
CA ASP A 64 6.09 5.70 -19.63
C ASP A 64 6.60 6.05 -18.22
N ARG A 65 7.91 5.88 -18.03
CA ARG A 65 8.56 6.07 -16.75
C ARG A 65 8.46 7.51 -16.26
N GLU A 66 8.60 8.49 -17.15
CA GLU A 66 8.59 9.90 -16.77
C GLU A 66 7.21 10.34 -16.30
N ARG A 67 6.15 9.88 -16.98
CA ARG A 67 4.76 10.07 -16.57
C ARG A 67 4.49 9.39 -15.23
N ALA A 68 4.95 8.16 -15.03
CA ALA A 68 4.81 7.47 -13.75
C ALA A 68 5.53 8.23 -12.62
N ALA A 69 6.81 8.58 -12.79
CA ALA A 69 7.58 9.33 -11.80
C ALA A 69 6.98 10.72 -11.51
N GLY A 70 6.47 11.39 -12.54
CA GLY A 70 5.74 12.65 -12.42
C GLY A 70 4.47 12.52 -11.59
N ALA A 71 3.70 11.45 -11.79
CA ALA A 71 2.51 11.17 -11.01
C ALA A 71 2.87 10.86 -9.55
N VAL A 72 3.89 10.03 -9.31
CA VAL A 72 4.38 9.72 -7.96
C VAL A 72 4.77 10.99 -7.21
N ARG A 73 5.59 11.86 -7.82
CA ARG A 73 6.00 13.13 -7.21
C ARG A 73 4.81 14.03 -6.85
N ARG A 74 3.79 14.09 -7.71
CA ARG A 74 2.58 14.89 -7.44
C ARG A 74 1.78 14.32 -6.28
N ILE A 75 1.53 13.01 -6.28
CA ILE A 75 0.75 12.33 -5.25
C ILE A 75 1.48 12.38 -3.90
N ASN A 76 2.78 12.09 -3.87
CA ASN A 76 3.57 12.18 -2.64
C ASN A 76 3.63 13.59 -2.08
N ARG A 77 3.73 14.63 -2.94
CA ARG A 77 3.61 16.02 -2.51
C ARG A 77 2.26 16.28 -1.84
N PHE A 78 1.16 15.89 -2.49
CA PHE A 78 -0.18 16.03 -1.91
C PHE A 78 -0.31 15.31 -0.55
N LEU A 79 0.22 14.09 -0.43
CA LEU A 79 0.22 13.35 0.83
C LEU A 79 1.02 14.09 1.91
N ASN A 80 2.21 14.61 1.57
CA ASN A 80 3.04 15.39 2.50
C ASN A 80 2.36 16.69 2.96
N ASP A 81 1.68 17.38 2.05
CA ASP A 81 0.93 18.59 2.37
C ASP A 81 -0.28 18.25 3.26
N SER A 82 -0.97 17.14 2.95
CA SER A 82 -2.11 16.62 3.73
C SER A 82 -1.72 16.23 5.17
N GLU A 83 -0.49 15.77 5.42
CA GLU A 83 -0.02 15.47 6.77
C GLU A 83 -0.04 16.72 7.66
N LYS A 84 0.30 17.88 7.10
CA LYS A 84 0.31 19.16 7.82
C LYS A 84 -1.06 19.81 7.88
N GLU A 85 -1.79 19.78 6.76
CA GLU A 85 -3.00 20.57 6.58
C GLU A 85 -4.27 19.83 7.01
N ARG A 86 -4.26 18.49 6.92
CA ARG A 86 -5.45 17.65 7.09
C ARG A 86 -5.32 16.64 8.23
N GLY A 87 -4.18 16.64 8.92
CA GLY A 87 -3.93 15.78 10.07
C GLY A 87 -3.85 14.29 9.75
N ILE A 88 -3.59 13.91 8.48
CA ILE A 88 -3.26 12.51 8.17
C ILE A 88 -1.88 12.19 8.73
N ARG A 89 -1.62 10.93 9.06
CA ARG A 89 -0.28 10.47 9.45
C ARG A 89 0.35 9.65 8.33
N LEU A 90 1.57 10.01 7.93
CA LEU A 90 2.31 9.25 6.94
C LEU A 90 3.26 8.22 7.60
N ILE A 91 3.09 6.96 7.23
CA ILE A 91 3.97 5.86 7.65
C ILE A 91 5.12 5.78 6.66
N ARG A 92 6.30 6.24 7.07
CA ARG A 92 7.48 6.37 6.20
C ARG A 92 8.50 5.25 6.41
N GLY A 93 9.40 5.11 5.45
CA GLY A 93 10.54 4.20 5.54
C GLY A 93 10.20 2.73 5.34
N LEU A 94 8.98 2.39 4.91
CA LEU A 94 8.58 1.01 4.61
C LEU A 94 9.21 0.48 3.31
N ASP A 95 9.67 1.37 2.44
CA ASP A 95 10.35 1.10 1.19
C ASP A 95 11.63 0.26 1.36
N ARG A 96 12.30 0.36 2.53
CA ARG A 96 13.44 -0.50 2.87
C ARG A 96 13.10 -1.99 2.93
N TYR A 97 11.82 -2.31 3.07
CA TYR A 97 11.30 -3.67 3.08
C TYR A 97 10.79 -4.12 1.71
N CYS A 98 10.91 -3.29 0.67
CA CYS A 98 10.53 -3.69 -0.68
C CYS A 98 11.43 -4.82 -1.21
N GLY A 99 10.81 -5.77 -1.89
CA GLY A 99 11.49 -6.87 -2.56
C GLY A 99 12.27 -6.40 -3.79
N PHE A 100 12.71 -7.37 -4.58
CA PHE A 100 13.51 -7.07 -5.77
C PHE A 100 12.77 -6.14 -6.74
N ASP A 101 11.46 -6.35 -6.94
CA ASP A 101 10.58 -5.55 -7.81
C ASP A 101 10.44 -4.08 -7.40
N LYS A 102 10.89 -3.70 -6.20
CA LYS A 102 10.75 -2.38 -5.58
C LYS A 102 9.31 -1.87 -5.47
N ILE A 103 8.32 -2.66 -5.86
CA ILE A 103 6.88 -2.34 -5.86
C ILE A 103 6.23 -2.99 -4.64
N HIS A 104 6.50 -4.27 -4.42
CA HIS A 104 5.91 -5.06 -3.35
C HIS A 104 6.89 -5.23 -2.20
N TYR A 105 6.37 -5.31 -0.98
CA TYR A 105 7.20 -5.69 0.16
C TYR A 105 7.70 -7.13 0.00
N ASP A 106 8.92 -7.41 0.46
CA ASP A 106 9.46 -8.75 0.52
C ASP A 106 8.61 -9.60 1.48
N TYR A 107 8.10 -10.74 1.00
CA TYR A 107 7.32 -11.68 1.79
C TYR A 107 8.03 -12.11 3.07
N LEU A 108 9.36 -12.27 3.04
CA LEU A 108 10.15 -12.64 4.22
C LEU A 108 10.20 -11.50 5.25
N GLN A 109 10.00 -10.26 4.82
CA GLN A 109 10.05 -9.07 5.66
C GLN A 109 8.67 -8.54 6.07
N MET A 110 7.59 -9.19 5.65
CA MET A 110 6.21 -8.79 6.00
C MET A 110 6.00 -8.63 7.49
N HIS A 111 6.57 -9.53 8.31
CA HIS A 111 6.51 -9.44 9.78
C HIS A 111 7.04 -8.10 10.31
N ARG A 112 8.07 -7.54 9.67
CA ARG A 112 8.63 -6.23 10.02
C ARG A 112 7.74 -5.10 9.55
N VAL A 113 7.26 -5.15 8.31
CA VAL A 113 6.35 -4.16 7.75
C VAL A 113 5.10 -4.02 8.61
N TRP A 114 4.44 -5.12 8.92
CA TRP A 114 3.21 -5.10 9.74
C TRP A 114 3.49 -4.74 11.20
N SER A 115 4.67 -5.05 11.73
CA SER A 115 5.09 -4.54 13.05
C SER A 115 5.23 -3.02 13.05
N GLU A 116 5.79 -2.42 11.99
CA GLU A 116 5.92 -0.97 11.86
C GLU A 116 4.54 -0.30 11.74
N ILE A 117 3.69 -0.81 10.85
CA ILE A 117 2.33 -0.30 10.67
C ILE A 117 1.54 -0.40 11.97
N SER A 118 1.60 -1.56 12.66
CA SER A 118 0.94 -1.76 13.95
C SER A 118 1.43 -0.74 14.99
N ARG A 119 2.75 -0.52 15.09
CA ARG A 119 3.30 0.50 16.00
C ARG A 119 2.77 1.90 15.72
N GLU A 120 2.64 2.29 14.45
CA GLU A 120 2.08 3.60 14.10
C GLU A 120 0.58 3.70 14.44
N ILE A 121 -0.19 2.63 14.20
CA ILE A 121 -1.61 2.58 14.58
C ILE A 121 -1.75 2.74 16.10
N PHE A 122 -1.00 1.96 16.90
CA PHE A 122 -1.07 2.03 18.36
C PHE A 122 -0.61 3.38 18.90
N ARG A 123 0.40 4.00 18.26
CA ARG A 123 0.83 5.36 18.62
C ARG A 123 -0.27 6.38 18.40
N VAL A 124 -1.02 6.29 17.29
CA VAL A 124 -2.14 7.19 17.01
C VAL A 124 -3.27 7.00 18.03
N LEU A 125 -3.54 5.76 18.40
CA LEU A 125 -4.54 5.41 19.42
C LEU A 125 -4.09 5.67 20.86
N GLU A 126 -2.89 6.22 21.07
CA GLU A 126 -2.29 6.49 22.38
C GLU A 126 -2.24 5.28 23.33
N VAL A 127 -2.03 4.08 22.76
CA VAL A 127 -1.94 2.82 23.50
C VAL A 127 -0.56 2.18 23.34
N GLU A 128 -0.17 1.37 24.32
CA GLU A 128 1.11 0.65 24.29
C GLU A 128 1.15 -0.32 23.09
N PRO A 129 2.16 -0.21 22.21
CA PRO A 129 2.22 -1.04 21.02
C PRO A 129 2.44 -2.51 21.38
N PRO A 130 1.89 -3.45 20.59
CA PRO A 130 2.13 -4.86 20.82
C PRO A 130 3.61 -5.20 20.53
N PRO A 131 4.09 -6.34 21.04
CA PRO A 131 5.38 -6.89 20.63
C PRO A 131 5.46 -7.01 19.10
N ALA A 132 6.68 -6.91 18.56
CA ALA A 132 6.91 -7.12 17.15
C ALA A 132 6.40 -8.51 16.71
N LEU A 133 5.75 -8.56 15.55
CA LEU A 133 5.24 -9.79 14.98
C LEU A 133 6.40 -10.74 14.68
N ASP A 134 6.28 -11.95 15.20
CA ASP A 134 7.20 -13.04 14.95
C ASP A 134 7.01 -13.61 13.53
N PRO A 135 8.10 -13.97 12.81
CA PRO A 135 8.02 -14.58 11.48
C PRO A 135 7.15 -15.84 11.40
N LEU A 136 7.19 -16.72 12.42
CA LEU A 136 6.41 -17.96 12.41
C LEU A 136 4.92 -17.67 12.56
N SER A 137 4.57 -16.72 13.42
CA SER A 137 3.19 -16.26 13.63
C SER A 137 2.61 -15.62 12.36
N MET A 138 3.41 -14.81 11.68
CA MET A 138 3.07 -14.24 10.37
C MET A 138 2.87 -15.35 9.32
N ALA A 139 3.79 -16.31 9.23
CA ALA A 139 3.70 -17.42 8.28
C ALA A 139 2.46 -18.30 8.53
N ALA A 140 2.15 -18.58 9.80
CA ALA A 140 0.95 -19.31 10.17
C ALA A 140 -0.34 -18.55 9.78
N SER A 141 -0.37 -17.22 9.99
CA SER A 141 -1.49 -16.37 9.60
C SER A 141 -1.69 -16.34 8.08
N LEU A 142 -0.60 -16.15 7.32
CA LEU A 142 -0.63 -16.18 5.85
C LEU A 142 -1.09 -17.55 5.33
N GLY A 143 -0.59 -18.65 5.90
CA GLY A 143 -1.01 -20.01 5.56
C GLY A 143 -2.50 -20.25 5.82
N SER A 144 -3.00 -19.81 6.98
CA SER A 144 -4.42 -19.90 7.33
C SER A 144 -5.31 -19.12 6.35
N ASN A 145 -4.90 -17.91 5.98
CA ASN A 145 -5.62 -17.11 4.99
C ASN A 145 -5.59 -17.75 3.58
N LEU A 146 -4.47 -18.35 3.17
CA LEU A 146 -4.38 -19.06 1.89
C LEU A 146 -5.30 -20.28 1.86
N VAL A 147 -5.31 -21.08 2.94
CA VAL A 147 -6.24 -22.21 3.10
C VAL A 147 -7.67 -21.71 3.02
N ARG A 148 -8.02 -20.63 3.74
CA ARG A 148 -9.35 -20.04 3.68
C ARG A 148 -9.71 -19.63 2.26
N LEU A 149 -8.89 -18.85 1.56
CA LEU A 149 -9.16 -18.40 0.19
C LEU A 149 -9.36 -19.59 -0.76
N PHE A 150 -8.50 -20.62 -0.66
CA PHE A 150 -8.61 -21.80 -1.50
C PHE A 150 -9.93 -22.56 -1.28
N PHE A 151 -10.31 -22.80 -0.03
CA PHE A 151 -11.52 -23.58 0.32
C PHE A 151 -12.83 -22.77 0.35
N SER A 152 -12.75 -21.44 0.30
CA SER A 152 -13.93 -20.56 0.31
C SER A 152 -14.24 -20.00 -1.08
N ASP A 153 -13.21 -19.67 -1.86
CA ASP A 153 -13.35 -18.94 -3.12
C ASP A 153 -13.06 -19.78 -4.36
N MET A 154 -12.06 -20.68 -4.29
CA MET A 154 -11.65 -21.47 -5.46
C MET A 154 -12.34 -22.84 -5.52
N VAL A 155 -12.41 -23.52 -4.38
CA VAL A 155 -13.10 -24.80 -4.24
C VAL A 155 -14.13 -24.61 -3.13
N PRO A 156 -15.41 -24.34 -3.43
CA PRO A 156 -16.42 -23.93 -2.44
C PRO A 156 -16.89 -25.11 -1.57
N LEU A 157 -15.93 -25.75 -0.90
CA LEU A 157 -16.14 -26.83 0.05
C LEU A 157 -16.57 -26.29 1.41
N VAL A 158 -16.20 -25.03 1.71
CA VAL A 158 -16.62 -24.31 2.91
C VAL A 158 -17.66 -23.26 2.52
N LYS A 159 -18.87 -23.37 3.07
CA LYS A 159 -19.90 -22.35 2.90
C LYS A 159 -19.40 -21.03 3.50
N LYS A 160 -19.41 -19.96 2.69
CA LYS A 160 -19.17 -18.60 3.16
C LYS A 160 -20.21 -18.26 4.24
N ASN A 161 -19.73 -17.84 5.41
CA ASN A 161 -20.61 -17.40 6.49
C ASN A 161 -21.33 -16.10 6.05
N PRO A 162 -22.68 -16.01 6.12
CA PRO A 162 -23.43 -14.85 5.64
C PRO A 162 -23.02 -13.50 6.24
N GLU A 163 -22.35 -13.49 7.39
CA GLU A 163 -21.90 -12.26 8.08
C GLU A 163 -20.69 -11.56 7.43
N PHE A 164 -20.12 -12.11 6.35
CA PHE A 164 -18.99 -11.52 5.63
C PHE A 164 -19.38 -10.91 4.27
N TYR A 165 -20.66 -10.59 4.07
CA TYR A 165 -21.16 -9.78 2.95
C TYR A 165 -21.32 -8.31 3.34
#